data_AF-A0A0F0CMI1-F1
#
_entry.id   AF-A0A0F0CMI1-F1
#
_cell.length_a   1.000
_cell.length_b   1.000
_cell.length_c   1.000
_cell.angle_alpha   90.00
_cell.angle_beta   90.00
_cell.angle_gamma   90.00
#
_symmetry.space_group_name_H-M   'P 1'
#
loop_
_entity.id
_entity.type
_entity.pdbx_description
1 polymer ?
#
loop_
_entity_poly.entity_id
_entity_poly.type
_entity_poly.pdbx_seq_one_letter_code
_entity_poly.pdbx_strand_id
1 'polypeptide(L)'
;MKAAVSAMGYDKSSIDILIVQLATLLRNGVAVSMSTRRAEFISLREIIDEIGVDVARLIFLMRRRDSHLDFEFEVAKKEATDRKDCT
;
A
#
# COMPACT_ATOMS: atom_id res chain seq x y z
N MET A 1 18.92 14.28 -1.82
CA MET A 1 19.44 13.25 -0.89
C MET A 1 20.84 12.74 -1.26
N LYS A 2 21.02 11.98 -2.35
CA LYS A 2 22.37 11.49 -2.74
C LYS A 2 23.43 12.60 -2.94
N ALA A 3 23.02 13.75 -3.48
CA ALA A 3 23.90 14.92 -3.61
C ALA A 3 24.34 15.49 -2.25
N ALA A 4 23.44 15.53 -1.26
CA ALA A 4 23.77 16.00 0.09
C ALA A 4 24.73 15.03 0.81
N VAL A 5 24.53 13.72 0.65
CA VAL A 5 25.44 12.68 1.18
C VAL A 5 26.85 12.83 0.60
N SER A 6 26.94 13.06 -0.71
CA SER A 6 28.21 13.34 -1.38
C SER A 6 28.86 14.64 -0.91
N ALA A 7 28.07 15.69 -0.64
CA ALA A 7 28.57 16.98 -0.14
C ALA A 7 29.09 16.89 1.30
N MET A 8 28.61 15.93 2.09
CA MET A 8 29.08 15.63 3.44
C MET A 8 30.30 14.68 3.46
N GLY A 9 30.85 14.30 2.30
CA GLY A 9 32.04 13.46 2.20
C GLY A 9 31.80 11.95 2.30
N TYR A 10 30.55 11.50 2.26
CA TYR A 10 30.19 10.08 2.30
C TYR A 10 29.97 9.52 0.89
N ASP A 11 30.15 8.20 0.74
CA ASP A 11 29.89 7.50 -0.51
C ASP A 11 28.39 7.51 -0.85
N LYS A 12 28.03 7.73 -2.12
CA LYS A 12 26.62 7.76 -2.57
C LYS A 12 25.91 6.41 -2.48
N SER A 13 26.66 5.31 -2.44
CA SER A 13 26.17 3.94 -2.22
C SER A 13 25.83 3.66 -0.75
N SER A 14 26.23 4.53 0.18
CA SER A 14 25.85 4.41 1.60
C SER A 14 24.36 4.69 1.84
N ILE A 15 23.62 5.16 0.82
CA ILE A 15 22.19 5.45 0.91
C ILE A 15 21.39 4.81 -0.24
N ASP A 16 20.47 3.93 0.16
CA ASP A 16 19.43 3.39 -0.72
C ASP A 16 18.10 4.12 -0.46
N ILE A 17 17.50 4.63 -1.53
CA ILE A 17 16.24 5.37 -1.48
C ILE A 17 15.20 4.51 -2.18
N LEU A 18 14.33 3.91 -1.38
CA LEU A 18 13.22 3.10 -1.86
C LEU A 18 12.00 4.00 -2.02
N ILE A 19 11.65 4.32 -3.26
CA ILE A 19 10.43 5.05 -3.58
C ILE A 19 9.33 4.04 -3.84
N VAL A 20 8.25 4.14 -3.06
CA VAL A 20 7.03 3.35 -3.26
C VAL A 20 5.97 4.22 -3.91
N GLN A 21 5.23 3.65 -4.85
CA GLN A 21 4.08 4.33 -5.45
C GLN A 21 2.90 4.39 -4.47
N LEU A 22 2.06 5.42 -4.64
CA LEU A 22 0.80 5.51 -3.93
C LEU A 22 -0.16 4.43 -4.43
N ALA A 23 -0.95 3.89 -3.50
CA ALA A 23 -2.00 2.94 -3.82
C ALA A 23 -3.32 3.69 -4.05
N THR A 24 -4.10 3.22 -5.01
CA THR A 24 -5.46 3.71 -5.27
C THR A 24 -6.44 2.69 -4.72
N LEU A 25 -7.32 3.12 -3.81
CA LEU A 25 -8.36 2.27 -3.27
C LEU A 25 -9.57 2.27 -4.21
N LEU A 26 -9.91 1.09 -4.73
CA LEU A 26 -11.10 0.84 -5.52
C LEU A 26 -12.12 0.06 -4.68
N ARG A 27 -13.39 0.44 -4.82
CA ARG A 27 -14.52 -0.30 -4.25
C ARG A 27 -15.55 -0.50 -5.35
N ASN A 28 -15.79 -1.77 -5.71
CA ASN A 28 -16.66 -2.14 -6.84
C ASN A 28 -16.18 -1.51 -8.16
N GLY A 29 -14.87 -1.43 -8.37
CA GLY A 29 -14.28 -0.82 -9.56
C GLY A 29 -14.35 0.72 -9.61
N VAL A 30 -14.85 1.37 -8.56
CA VAL A 30 -14.90 2.84 -8.44
C VAL A 30 -13.84 3.31 -7.46
N ALA A 31 -13.02 4.27 -7.87
CA ALA A 31 -12.04 4.88 -6.99
C ALA A 31 -12.72 5.59 -5.81
N VAL A 32 -12.34 5.19 -4.60
CA VAL A 32 -12.83 5.84 -3.38
C VAL A 32 -12.17 7.21 -3.28
N SER A 33 -12.95 8.26 -3.52
CA SER A 33 -12.47 9.64 -3.37
C SER A 33 -12.25 9.96 -1.90
N MET A 34 -11.00 10.22 -1.53
CA MET A 34 -10.67 10.75 -0.21
C MET A 34 -10.69 12.28 -0.24
N SER A 35 -11.34 12.89 0.75
CA SER A 35 -11.48 14.34 0.87
C SER A 35 -10.81 14.82 2.15
N THR A 36 -9.70 15.54 2.00
CA THR A 36 -9.01 16.21 3.12
C THR A 36 -9.86 17.33 3.73
N ARG A 37 -10.68 18.00 2.92
CA ARG A 37 -11.54 19.12 3.36
C ARG A 37 -12.80 18.65 4.09
N ARG A 38 -13.32 17.47 3.77
CA ARG A 38 -14.48 16.87 4.44
C ARG A 38 -14.10 15.85 5.52
N ALA A 39 -12.79 15.67 5.76
CA ALA A 39 -12.25 14.63 6.66
C ALA A 39 -12.73 13.20 6.30
N GLU A 40 -12.98 12.94 5.01
CA GLU A 40 -13.35 11.61 4.51
C GLU A 40 -12.08 10.90 4.03
N PHE A 41 -11.50 10.07 4.88
CA PHE A 41 -10.39 9.18 4.52
C PHE A 41 -10.60 7.82 5.18
N ILE A 42 -10.17 6.76 4.49
CA ILE A 42 -10.17 5.41 5.06
C ILE A 42 -8.76 5.16 5.55
N SER A 43 -8.62 4.83 6.83
CA SER A 43 -7.30 4.52 7.37
C SER A 43 -6.84 3.15 6.89
N LEU A 44 -5.53 2.98 6.71
CA LEU A 44 -4.95 1.66 6.42
C LEU A 44 -5.31 0.64 7.51
N ARG A 45 -5.51 1.10 8.76
CA ARG A 45 -5.90 0.26 9.88
C ARG A 45 -7.28 -0.33 9.69
N GLU A 46 -8.26 0.47 9.30
CA GLU A 46 -9.62 -0.01 8.98
C GLU A 46 -9.58 -1.07 7.87
N ILE A 47 -8.77 -0.86 6.84
CA ILE A 47 -8.61 -1.84 5.76
C ILE A 47 -8.03 -3.15 6.32
N ILE A 48 -6.95 -3.09 7.08
CA ILE A 48 -6.30 -4.26 7.68
C ILE A 48 -7.26 -5.01 8.62
N ASP A 49 -8.04 -4.29 9.42
CA ASP A 49 -8.99 -4.89 10.35
C ASP A 49 -10.14 -5.60 9.61
N GLU A 50 -10.53 -5.13 8.41
CA GLU A 50 -11.60 -5.74 7.62
C GLU A 50 -11.12 -6.95 6.77
N ILE A 51 -9.95 -6.87 6.13
CA ILE A 51 -9.42 -7.95 5.26
C ILE A 51 -8.43 -8.90 5.95
N GLY A 52 -7.92 -8.52 7.12
CA GLY A 52 -6.90 -9.27 7.84
C GLY A 52 -5.46 -8.91 7.42
N VAL A 53 -4.54 -9.01 8.38
CA VAL A 53 -3.13 -8.61 8.23
C VAL A 53 -2.37 -9.42 7.18
N ASP A 54 -2.66 -10.71 7.05
CA ASP A 54 -1.90 -11.60 6.17
C ASP A 54 -2.26 -11.37 4.69
N VAL A 55 -3.54 -11.13 4.42
CA VAL A 55 -4.03 -10.79 3.08
C VAL A 55 -3.50 -9.42 2.67
N ALA A 56 -3.55 -8.44 3.58
CA ALA A 56 -3.00 -7.11 3.33
C ALA A 56 -1.51 -7.19 2.94
N ARG A 57 -0.71 -7.92 3.71
CA ARG A 57 0.72 -8.13 3.42
C ARG A 57 0.94 -8.79 2.07
N LEU A 58 0.16 -9.83 1.76
CA LEU A 58 0.28 -10.53 0.49
C LEU A 58 0.03 -9.58 -0.68
N ILE A 59 -1.05 -8.78 -0.64
CA ILE A 59 -1.40 -7.82 -1.70
C ILE A 59 -0.27 -6.81 -1.93
N PHE A 60 0.31 -6.24 -0.86
CA PHE A 60 1.41 -5.29 -0.97
C PHE A 60 2.72 -5.94 -1.47
N LEU A 61 2.94 -7.23 -1.22
CA LEU A 61 4.13 -7.96 -1.68
C LEU A 61 4.00 -8.50 -3.11
N MET A 62 2.78 -8.76 -3.58
CA MET A 62 2.52 -9.26 -4.93
C MET A 62 2.80 -8.21 -6.02
N ARG A 63 2.90 -6.93 -5.67
CA ARG A 63 3.23 -5.86 -6.62
C ARG A 63 4.64 -5.33 -6.43
N ARG A 64 5.25 -4.93 -7.54
CA ARG A 64 6.57 -4.29 -7.53
C ARG A 64 6.43 -2.89 -6.96
N ARG A 65 7.42 -2.46 -6.17
CA ARG A 65 7.40 -1.19 -5.42
C ARG A 65 7.24 0.05 -6.29
N ASP A 66 7.62 -0.05 -7.56
CA ASP A 66 7.57 1.02 -8.58
C ASP A 66 6.28 1.01 -9.43
N SER A 67 5.40 0.02 -9.24
CA SER A 67 4.14 -0.10 -9.98
C SER A 67 2.96 0.55 -9.24
N HIS A 68 2.00 1.11 -9.99
CA HIS A 68 0.72 1.52 -9.41
C HIS A 68 0.00 0.31 -8.81
N LEU A 69 -0.48 0.47 -7.58
CA LEU A 69 -1.26 -0.55 -6.88
C LEU A 69 -2.71 -0.10 -6.81
N ASP A 70 -3.55 -0.71 -7.64
CA ASP A 70 -5.00 -0.62 -7.52
C ASP A 70 -5.47 -1.66 -6.51
N PHE A 71 -5.88 -1.20 -5.34
CA PHE A 71 -6.36 -2.03 -4.26
C PHE A 71 -7.88 -2.20 -4.40
N GLU A 72 -8.32 -3.33 -4.96
CA GLU A 72 -9.76 -3.64 -5.06
C GLU A 72 -10.26 -4.29 -3.76
N PHE A 73 -11.08 -3.53 -3.04
CA PHE A 73 -11.51 -3.87 -1.69
C PHE A 73 -12.33 -5.17 -1.62
N GLU A 74 -13.26 -5.35 -2.57
CA GLU A 74 -14.13 -6.53 -2.60
C GLU A 74 -13.36 -7.82 -2.96
N VAL A 75 -12.34 -7.70 -3.81
CA VAL A 75 -11.47 -8.83 -4.15
C VAL A 75 -10.65 -9.24 -2.94
N ALA A 76 -10.06 -8.27 -2.23
CA ALA A 76 -9.31 -8.54 -1.01
C ALA A 76 -10.17 -9.21 0.08
N LYS A 77 -11.44 -8.81 0.20
CA LYS A 77 -12.39 -9.42 1.15
C LYS A 77 -12.78 -10.86 0.78
N LYS A 78 -12.92 -11.16 -0.51
CA LYS A 78 -13.13 -12.53 -1.00
C LYS A 78 -11.91 -13.42 -0.70
N GLU A 79 -10.72 -12.96 -1.05
CA GLU A 79 -9.48 -13.70 -0.76
C GLU A 79 -9.27 -13.94 0.74
N ALA A 80 -9.69 -13.00 1.59
CA ALA A 80 -9.66 -13.16 3.03
C ALA A 80 -10.65 -14.22 3.54
N THR A 81 -11.80 -14.34 2.90
CA THR A 81 -12.83 -15.33 3.28
C THR A 81 -12.38 -16.73 2.90
N ASP A 82 -11.89 -16.93 1.67
CA ASP A 82 -11.39 -18.23 1.20
C ASP A 82 -10.21 -18.75 2.06
N ARG A 83 -9.38 -17.85 2.61
CA ARG A 83 -8.27 -18.23 3.49
C ARG A 83 -8.68 -18.54 4.93
N LYS A 84 -9.79 -18.00 5.42
CA LYS A 84 -10.28 -18.26 6.79
C LYS A 84 -10.74 -19.70 6.98
N ASP A 85 -11.04 -20.43 5.91
CA ASP A 85 -11.48 -21.82 5.97
C ASP A 85 -10.33 -22.84 6.11
N CYS A 86 -9.06 -22.40 6.08
CA CYS A 86 -7.88 -23.27 6.11
C CYS A 86 -7.10 -23.29 7.44
N THR A 87 -7.63 -22.70 8.51
CA THR A 87 -7.04 -22.74 9.87
C THR A 87 -8.04 -23.24 10.88
#